data_AF-A0A8R1ITH3-F1
#
_entry.id   AF-A0A8R1ITH3-F1
#
_cell.length_a   1.000
_cell.length_b   1.000
_cell.length_c   1.000
_cell.angle_alpha   90.00
_cell.angle_beta   90.00
_cell.angle_gamma   90.00
#
_symmetry.space_group_name_H-M   'P 1'
#
loop_
_entity.id
_entity.type
_entity.pdbx_description
1 polymer ?
#
loop_
_entity_poly.entity_id
_entity_poly.type
_entity_poly.pdbx_seq_one_letter_code
_entity_poly.pdbx_strand_id
1 'polypeptide(L)' 'MKLPAEAPPEIVQIVETCWDKNPDKRKTMTVHSNALQIYYEARAPPPFPITPVTANASTSPGSTPGHHC' A
#
# COMPACT_ATOMS: atom_id res chain seq x y z
N MET A 1 -15.21 23.59 6.32
CA MET A 1 -13.76 23.87 6.48
C MET A 1 -13.16 23.97 5.10
N LYS A 2 -12.14 24.81 4.88
CA LYS A 2 -11.42 24.84 3.60
C LYS A 2 -10.19 23.97 3.75
N LEU A 3 -10.13 22.87 2.99
CA LEU A 3 -8.98 21.98 3.00
C LEU A 3 -7.89 22.53 2.06
N PRO A 4 -6.61 22.24 2.34
CA PRO A 4 -5.50 22.65 1.50
C PRO A 4 -5.65 22.11 0.07
N ALA A 5 -5.21 22.88 -0.93
CA ALA A 5 -5.29 22.48 -2.34
C ALA A 5 -4.27 21.39 -2.69
N GLU A 6 -3.20 21.29 -1.90
CA GLU A 6 -2.19 20.24 -2.00
C GLU A 6 -2.66 18.87 -1.48
N ALA A 7 -3.80 18.83 -0.78
CA ALA A 7 -4.33 17.59 -0.24
C ALA A 7 -4.89 16.70 -1.38
N PRO A 8 -4.47 15.41 -1.45
CA PRO A 8 -5.03 14.48 -2.41
C PRO A 8 -6.55 14.32 -2.23
N PRO A 9 -7.31 14.16 -3.33
CA PRO A 9 -8.77 14.03 -3.25
C PRO A 9 -9.25 12.93 -2.31
N GLU A 10 -8.51 11.83 -2.21
CA GLU A 10 -8.85 10.70 -1.34
C GLU A 10 -8.75 11.07 0.14
N ILE A 11 -7.73 11.85 0.51
CA ILE A 11 -7.55 12.36 1.88
C ILE A 11 -8.64 13.40 2.20
N VAL A 12 -8.98 14.26 1.24
CA VAL A 12 -10.06 15.24 1.38
C VAL A 12 -11.39 14.54 1.70
N GLN A 13 -11.74 13.48 0.97
CA GLN A 13 -12.95 12.71 1.20
C GLN A 13 -13.00 12.05 2.58
N ILE A 14 -11.88 11.48 3.04
CA ILE A 14 -11.77 10.90 4.39
C ILE A 14 -12.09 11.97 5.44
N VAL A 15 -11.47 13.14 5.31
CA VAL A 15 -11.66 14.26 6.24
C VAL A 15 -13.09 14.81 6.21
N GLU A 16 -13.72 14.90 5.04
CA GLU A 16 -15.11 15.34 4.92
C GLU A 16 -16.09 14.41 5.66
N THR A 17 -15.87 13.09 5.58
CA THR A 17 -16.71 12.12 6.31
C THR A 17 -16.40 12.06 7.82
N CYS A 18 -15.21 12.48 8.25
CA CYS A 18 -14.88 12.67 9.67
C CYS A 18 -15.57 13.91 10.26
N TRP A 19 -15.62 15.00 9.49
CA TRP A 19 -16.15 16.30 9.92
C TRP A 19 -17.54 16.61 9.35
N ASP A 20 -18.38 15.59 9.18
CA ASP A 20 -19.80 15.82 8.88
C ASP A 20 -20.43 16.63 10.01
N LYS A 21 -21.21 17.66 9.63
CA LYS A 21 -21.92 18.53 10.56
C LYS A 21 -22.90 17.73 11.41
N ASN A 22 -23.48 16.67 10.85
CA ASN A 22 -24.32 15.73 11.57
C ASN A 22 -23.44 14.60 12.16
N PRO A 23 -23.39 14.45 13.50
CA PRO A 23 -22.58 13.41 14.13
C PRO A 23 -22.98 11.99 13.71
N ASP A 24 -24.27 11.74 13.47
CA ASP A 24 -24.79 10.41 13.10
C ASP A 24 -24.36 9.97 11.69
N LYS A 25 -23.97 10.93 10.84
CA LYS A 25 -23.48 10.67 9.49
C LYS A 25 -21.98 10.41 9.43
N ARG A 26 -21.26 10.73 10.51
CA ARG A 26 -19.82 10.49 10.57
C ARG A 26 -19.57 8.99 10.51
N LYS A 27 -18.58 8.59 9.72
CA LYS A 27 -18.18 7.19 9.66
C LYS A 27 -17.44 6.80 10.95
N THR A 28 -17.42 5.51 11.24
CA THR A 28 -16.69 4.97 12.37
C THR A 28 -15.19 5.02 12.09
N MET A 29 -14.39 5.00 13.16
CA MET A 29 -12.94 5.07 13.01
C MET A 29 -12.36 3.95 12.17
N THR A 30 -12.91 2.74 12.25
CA THR A 30 -12.51 1.60 11.42
C THR A 30 -12.60 1.92 9.92
N VAL A 31 -13.63 2.63 9.48
CA VAL A 31 -13.80 3.01 8.07
C VAL A 31 -12.69 3.98 7.64
N HIS A 32 -12.37 4.97 8.47
CA HIS A 32 -11.31 5.93 8.18
C HIS A 32 -9.92 5.29 8.21
N SER A 33 -9.64 4.42 9.18
CA SER A 33 -8.38 3.67 9.25
C SER A 33 -8.16 2.80 8.01
N ASN A 34 -9.20 2.09 7.57
CA ASN A 34 -9.13 1.27 6.36
C ASN A 34 -8.90 2.12 5.11
N ALA A 35 -9.59 3.25 4.98
CA ALA A 35 -9.41 4.16 3.84
C ALA A 35 -7.99 4.73 3.77
N LEU A 36 -7.41 5.10 4.93
CA LEU A 36 -6.03 5.55 5.03
C LEU A 36 -5.04 4.43 4.68
N GLN A 37 -5.26 3.22 5.17
CA GLN A 37 -4.42 2.07 4.86
C GLN A 37 -4.37 1.81 3.35
N ILE A 38 -5.54 1.73 2.69
CA ILE A 38 -5.63 1.54 1.23
C ILE A 38 -4.88 2.65 0.49
N TYR A 39 -5.06 3.90 0.92
CA TYR A 39 -4.39 5.05 0.32
C TYR A 39 -2.86 4.94 0.40
N TYR A 40 -2.33 4.52 1.56
CA TYR A 40 -0.89 4.33 1.73
C TYR A 40 -0.37 3.13 0.97
N GLU A 41 -1.07 1.99 0.97
CA GLU A 41 -0.68 0.79 0.23
C GLU A 41 -0.62 1.03 -1.28
N ALA A 42 -1.58 1.79 -1.82
CA ALA A 42 -1.59 2.14 -3.24
C ALA A 42 -0.44 3.07 -3.66
N ARG A 43 0.18 3.76 -2.71
CA ARG A 43 1.25 4.75 -2.93
C ARG A 43 2.58 4.32 -2.33
N ALA A 44 2.61 3.22 -1.59
CA ALA A 44 3.82 2.65 -1.06
C ALA A 44 4.67 2.18 -2.26
N PRO A 45 5.95 2.60 -2.35
CA PRO A 45 6.85 1.94 -3.28
C PRO A 45 6.88 0.44 -2.93
N PRO A 46 7.00 -0.45 -3.93
CA PRO A 46 7.08 -1.88 -3.67
C PRO A 46 8.19 -2.14 -2.66
N PRO A 47 8.00 -3.08 -1.71
CA PRO A 47 8.94 -3.34 -0.62
C PRO A 47 10.33 -3.81 -1.09
N PHE A 48 10.50 -4.06 -2.40
CA PHE A 48 11.76 -4.41 -3.01
C PHE A 48 11.98 -3.59 -4.29
N PRO A 49 13.22 -3.14 -4.56
CA PRO A 49 13.55 -2.61 -5.89
C PRO A 49 13.31 -3.73 -6.90
N ILE A 50 12.41 -3.49 -7.87
CA ILE A 50 12.23 -4.37 -9.01
C ILE A 50 13.48 -4.19 -9.87
N THR A 51 14.54 -4.94 -9.58
CA THR A 51 15.57 -5.16 -10.59
C THR A 51 14.86 -5.90 -11.73
N PRO A 52 14.93 -5.41 -12.98
CA PRO A 52 14.47 -6.19 -14.11
C PRO A 52 15.37 -7.42 -14.16
N VAL A 53 14.91 -8.54 -13.59
CA VAL A 53 15.51 -9.85 -13.82
C VAL A 53 15.23 -10.15 -15.28
N THR A 54 16.24 -9.90 -16.12
CA THR A 54 16.25 -10.38 -17.49
C THR A 54 16.03 -11.88 -17.40
N ALA A 55 14.83 -12.33 -17.78
CA ALA A 55 14.49 -13.73 -17.87
C ALA A 55 15.37 -14.35 -18.96
N ASN A 56 16.55 -14.83 -18.58
CA ASN A 56 17.30 -15.79 -19.38
C ASN A 56 17.23 -17.12 -18.65
N ALA A 57 16.24 -17.92 -19.04
CA ALA A 57 16.20 -19.33 -18.72
C ALA A 57 17.42 -20.00 -19.35
N SER A 58 18.32 -20.54 -18.53
CA SER A 58 19.35 -21.48 -18.99
C SER A 58 19.67 -22.46 -17.85
N THR A 59 18.90 -23.54 -17.87
CA THR A 59 19.20 -24.91 -17.44
C THR A 59 20.58 -25.23 -16.83
N SER A 60 20.58 -25.86 -15.65
CA SER A 60 21.33 -27.12 -15.41
C SER A 60 20.92 -27.80 -14.09
N PRO A 61 20.64 -29.11 -14.08
CA PRO A 61 20.42 -29.91 -12.87
C PRO A 61 21.75 -30.49 -12.36
N GLY A 62 21.99 -30.45 -11.06
CA GLY A 62 23.22 -31.01 -10.48
C GLY A 62 23.11 -31.22 -8.98
N SER A 63 22.43 -32.28 -8.57
CA SER A 63 22.49 -32.82 -7.21
C SER A 63 23.81 -33.55 -6.99
N THR A 64 24.53 -33.29 -5.90
CA THR A 64 25.54 -34.22 -5.35
C THR A 64 25.62 -34.06 -3.82
N PRO A 65 25.55 -35.16 -3.02
CA PRO A 65 25.75 -35.10 -1.58
C PRO A 65 27.25 -35.20 -1.23
N GLY A 66 27.74 -34.29 -0.39
CA GLY A 66 29.12 -34.30 0.12
C GLY A 66 29.33 -35.36 1.19
N HIS A 67 30.30 -36.24 0.96
CA HIS A 67 30.84 -37.23 1.89
C HIS A 67 32.28 -36.81 2.22
N HIS A 68 32.67 -36.94 3.49
CA HIS A 68 34.03 -37.03 4.08
C HIS A 68 35.13 -35.99 3.75
N CYS A 69 35.66 -35.37 4.81
CA CYS A 69 37.09 -35.33 5.16
C CYS A 69 37.19 -35.48 6.68
#